data_AF-A0A845REL5-F1
#
_entry.id   AF-A0A845REL5-F1
#
_cell.length_a   1.000
_cell.length_b   1.000
_cell.length_c   1.000
_cell.angle_alpha   90.00
_cell.angle_beta   90.00
_cell.angle_gamma   90.00
#
_symmetry.space_group_name_H-M   'P 1'
#
loop_
_entity.id
_entity.type
_entity.pdbx_description
1 polymer ?
#
loop_
_entity_poly.entity_id
_entity_poly.type
_entity_poly.pdbx_seq_one_letter_code
_entity_poly.pdbx_strand_id
1 'polypeptide(L)'
;MKRCITCKKEIIEFGEKQFTGFQSIFPPKEYDKACYFVLRDGSTAPYYPFARRSEAGGVQHLRIERGFWNDQIHLRVNDVYVSYLMYDWSVAMCTGKVSNYSGYSRLNRISEKYTVCSPWFDTDNERDSLQKGLAELGAWYDGHLPEISLSYEKQQGWLDKDWKDARITRAYLDEHLPELTQPEIFELYRTVDRLAAEYETSDMKNRKNDFGYQAPLSFFNDFCYGKLPPKINRWVDELSNIMLSKKIVNGIDLDYARSFAVRALLYLFHDSQTEKYPGILRHKELWT
;
A
#
# COMPACT_ATOMS: atom_id res chain seq x y z
N MET A 1 -17.32 32.38 -2.07
CA MET A 1 -17.05 31.00 -2.52
C MET A 1 -18.21 30.12 -2.17
N LYS A 2 -18.80 29.42 -3.15
CA LYS A 2 -19.83 28.41 -2.87
C LYS A 2 -19.18 27.21 -2.21
N ARG A 3 -19.92 26.54 -1.33
CA ARG A 3 -19.50 25.23 -0.81
C ARG A 3 -19.72 24.20 -1.92
N CYS A 4 -18.77 23.30 -2.12
CA CYS A 4 -19.00 22.18 -3.03
C CYS A 4 -20.17 21.30 -2.56
N ILE A 5 -20.95 20.79 -3.50
CA ILE A 5 -21.92 19.73 -3.24
C ILE A 5 -21.25 18.49 -2.63
N THR A 6 -22.04 17.71 -1.88
CA THR A 6 -21.58 16.40 -1.41
C THR A 6 -21.59 15.44 -2.59
N CYS A 7 -20.41 15.01 -3.04
CA CYS A 7 -20.21 14.20 -4.25
C CYS A 7 -19.43 12.89 -4.01
N LYS A 8 -19.02 12.62 -2.76
CA LYS A 8 -18.18 11.47 -2.42
C LYS A 8 -18.84 10.15 -2.81
N LYS A 9 -20.13 9.99 -2.50
CA LYS A 9 -20.86 8.74 -2.76
C LYS A 9 -20.94 8.47 -4.26
N GLU A 10 -21.33 9.48 -5.02
CA GLU A 10 -21.48 9.42 -6.47
C GLU A 10 -20.17 9.05 -7.18
N ILE A 11 -19.04 9.59 -6.73
CA ILE A 11 -17.72 9.29 -7.31
C ILE A 11 -17.29 7.84 -7.01
N ILE A 12 -17.56 7.34 -5.80
CA ILE A 12 -17.23 5.97 -5.41
C ILE A 12 -18.07 4.98 -6.20
N GLU A 13 -19.39 5.14 -6.21
CA GLU A 13 -20.32 4.28 -6.95
C GLU A 13 -20.01 4.27 -8.45
N PHE A 14 -19.64 5.43 -9.01
CA PHE A 14 -19.15 5.50 -10.38
C PHE A 14 -17.89 4.67 -10.57
N GLY A 15 -16.87 4.83 -9.73
CA GLY A 15 -15.59 4.12 -9.92
C GLY A 15 -15.72 2.60 -9.76
N GLU A 16 -16.51 2.14 -8.80
CA GLU A 16 -16.79 0.69 -8.62
C GLU A 16 -17.55 0.08 -9.80
N LYS A 17 -18.38 0.89 -10.47
CA LYS A 17 -19.11 0.46 -11.68
C LYS A 17 -18.27 0.54 -12.95
N GLN A 18 -17.51 1.62 -13.12
CA GLN A 18 -16.75 1.92 -14.34
C GLN A 18 -15.45 1.13 -14.43
N PHE A 19 -14.73 0.98 -13.31
CA PHE A 19 -13.42 0.34 -13.29
C PHE A 19 -13.58 -1.16 -13.01
N THR A 20 -13.90 -1.93 -14.05
CA THR A 20 -14.21 -3.36 -13.95
C THR A 20 -13.22 -4.13 -13.07
N GLY A 21 -13.74 -4.73 -11.99
CA GLY A 21 -12.98 -5.56 -11.05
C GLY A 21 -12.13 -4.79 -10.04
N PHE A 22 -12.08 -3.45 -10.12
CA PHE A 22 -11.53 -2.63 -9.06
C PHE A 22 -12.55 -2.44 -7.93
N GLN A 23 -12.04 -2.38 -6.71
CA GLN A 23 -12.83 -2.05 -5.52
C GLN A 23 -12.26 -0.82 -4.83
N SER A 24 -13.12 -0.06 -4.16
CA SER A 24 -12.68 1.10 -3.38
C SER A 24 -11.94 0.66 -2.11
N ILE A 25 -10.79 1.28 -1.82
CA ILE A 25 -9.88 0.85 -0.74
C ILE A 25 -9.61 1.97 0.26
N PHE A 26 -10.68 2.52 0.84
CA PHE A 26 -10.55 3.61 1.81
C PHE A 26 -9.90 3.15 3.12
N PRO A 27 -9.05 4.00 3.72
CA PRO A 27 -8.57 3.76 5.06
C PRO A 27 -9.72 3.90 6.09
N PRO A 28 -9.55 3.39 7.32
CA PRO A 28 -10.42 3.74 8.44
C PRO A 28 -10.60 5.25 8.60
N LYS A 29 -11.73 5.66 9.18
CA LYS A 29 -12.14 7.06 9.30
C LYS A 29 -11.10 7.92 10.04
N GLU A 30 -10.37 7.32 10.97
CA GLU A 30 -9.33 7.96 11.78
C GLU A 30 -8.11 8.38 10.93
N TYR A 31 -7.97 7.78 9.74
CA TYR A 31 -6.91 8.05 8.77
C TYR A 31 -7.48 8.65 7.47
N ASP A 32 -8.61 9.36 7.54
CA ASP A 32 -9.26 9.99 6.39
C ASP A 32 -8.33 10.93 5.60
N LYS A 33 -7.36 11.55 6.29
CA LYS A 33 -6.31 12.39 5.70
C LYS A 33 -5.35 11.64 4.78
N ALA A 34 -5.30 10.30 4.82
CA ALA A 34 -4.47 9.52 3.91
C ALA A 34 -4.99 9.59 2.46
N CYS A 35 -6.27 9.94 2.24
CA CYS A 35 -6.86 10.10 0.91
C CYS A 35 -6.83 11.56 0.40
N TYR A 36 -5.72 12.26 0.63
CA TYR A 36 -5.51 13.62 0.13
C TYR A 36 -4.19 13.73 -0.63
N PHE A 37 -4.18 14.55 -1.67
CA PHE A 37 -2.97 14.91 -2.42
C PHE A 37 -2.72 16.42 -2.33
N VAL A 38 -1.47 16.82 -2.53
CA VAL A 38 -1.04 18.23 -2.50
C VAL A 38 -1.14 18.82 -3.90
N LEU A 39 -1.85 19.93 -4.02
CA LEU A 39 -1.96 20.73 -5.22
C LEU A 39 -0.72 21.62 -5.40
N ARG A 40 -0.52 22.19 -6.60
CA ARG A 40 0.66 23.00 -6.93
C ARG A 40 0.84 24.22 -6.05
N ASP A 41 -0.24 24.77 -5.51
CA ASP A 41 -0.26 25.91 -4.60
C ASP A 41 -0.04 25.53 -3.13
N GLY A 42 0.22 24.24 -2.84
CA GLY A 42 0.41 23.71 -1.50
C GLY A 42 -0.89 23.38 -0.76
N SER A 43 -2.06 23.65 -1.36
CA SER A 43 -3.34 23.23 -0.79
C SER A 43 -3.55 21.71 -0.96
N THR A 44 -4.56 21.14 -0.28
CA THR A 44 -4.86 19.71 -0.38
C THR A 44 -6.24 19.47 -0.96
N ALA A 45 -6.35 18.38 -1.72
CA ALA A 45 -7.58 17.94 -2.34
C ALA A 45 -7.78 16.42 -2.11
N PRO A 46 -9.04 15.96 -1.97
CA PRO A 46 -9.31 14.54 -1.76
C PRO A 46 -9.07 13.73 -3.04
N TYR A 47 -8.71 12.47 -2.86
CA TYR A 47 -8.78 11.45 -3.90
C TYR A 47 -9.56 10.23 -3.42
N TYR A 48 -10.00 9.40 -4.37
CA TYR A 48 -10.76 8.18 -4.12
C TYR A 48 -9.97 7.00 -4.72
N PRO A 49 -9.34 6.16 -3.88
CA PRO A 49 -8.47 5.08 -4.34
C PRO A 49 -9.24 3.81 -4.69
N PHE A 50 -8.79 3.15 -5.75
CA PHE A 50 -9.33 1.90 -6.24
C PHE A 50 -8.19 0.91 -6.50
N ALA A 51 -8.40 -0.35 -6.14
CA ALA A 51 -7.41 -1.40 -6.38
C ALA A 51 -8.05 -2.70 -6.89
N ARG A 52 -7.25 -3.48 -7.62
CA ARG A 52 -7.60 -4.80 -8.14
C ARG A 52 -6.39 -5.72 -8.12
N ARG A 53 -6.55 -6.97 -7.69
CA ARG A 53 -5.48 -7.98 -7.83
C ARG A 53 -5.29 -8.36 -9.30
N SER A 54 -4.04 -8.40 -9.75
CA SER A 54 -3.68 -8.87 -11.08
C SER A 54 -3.43 -10.38 -11.07
N GLU A 55 -3.64 -11.04 -12.20
CA GLU A 55 -3.25 -12.44 -12.38
C GLU A 55 -1.73 -12.66 -12.25
N ALA A 56 -0.94 -11.60 -12.46
CA ALA A 56 0.51 -11.61 -12.28
C ALA A 56 0.95 -11.54 -10.80
N GLY A 57 0.01 -11.52 -9.84
CA GLY A 57 0.28 -11.56 -8.40
C GLY A 57 0.52 -10.20 -7.74
N GLY A 58 0.62 -9.11 -8.51
CA GLY A 58 0.61 -7.75 -8.00
C GLY A 58 -0.79 -7.19 -7.80
N VAL A 59 -0.86 -5.97 -7.30
CA VAL A 59 -2.10 -5.19 -7.15
C VAL A 59 -2.00 -3.97 -8.05
N GLN A 60 -2.98 -3.81 -8.92
CA GLN A 60 -3.16 -2.65 -9.77
C GLN A 60 -3.94 -1.60 -9.01
N HIS A 61 -3.50 -0.35 -9.09
CA HIS A 61 -4.05 0.80 -8.40
C HIS A 61 -4.34 1.91 -9.38
N LEU A 62 -5.43 2.63 -9.13
CA LEU A 62 -5.72 3.94 -9.71
C LEU A 62 -6.51 4.77 -8.71
N ARG A 63 -6.60 6.08 -8.92
CA ARG A 63 -7.46 6.93 -8.11
C ARG A 63 -8.21 7.94 -8.95
N ILE A 64 -9.38 8.35 -8.47
CA ILE A 64 -10.05 9.56 -8.93
C ILE A 64 -9.63 10.71 -8.01
N GLU A 65 -8.90 11.68 -8.54
CA GLU A 65 -8.61 12.94 -7.86
C GLU A 65 -9.79 13.89 -8.03
N ARG A 66 -10.15 14.60 -6.96
CA ARG A 66 -11.22 15.59 -6.97
C ARG A 66 -10.77 16.92 -6.41
N GLY A 67 -10.69 17.92 -7.28
CA GLY A 67 -10.44 19.31 -6.94
C GLY A 67 -11.72 20.14 -6.81
N PHE A 68 -11.60 21.31 -6.18
CA PHE A 68 -12.65 22.34 -6.21
C PHE A 68 -12.05 23.73 -6.18
N TRP A 69 -12.15 24.44 -7.30
CA TRP A 69 -11.73 25.83 -7.44
C TRP A 69 -12.65 26.51 -8.46
N ASN A 70 -12.70 27.85 -8.46
CA ASN A 70 -13.53 28.63 -9.39
C ASN A 70 -15.01 28.21 -9.44
N ASP A 71 -15.58 27.79 -8.30
CA ASP A 71 -16.94 27.24 -8.18
C ASP A 71 -17.23 26.02 -9.10
N GLN A 72 -16.19 25.27 -9.47
CA GLN A 72 -16.24 24.06 -10.29
C GLN A 72 -15.62 22.86 -9.55
N ILE A 73 -16.11 21.66 -9.86
CA ILE A 73 -15.53 20.39 -9.44
C ILE A 73 -14.63 19.90 -10.57
N HIS A 74 -13.42 19.49 -10.22
CA HIS A 74 -12.45 19.00 -11.19
C HIS A 74 -12.16 17.54 -10.91
N LEU A 75 -12.33 16.67 -11.90
CA LEU A 75 -12.14 15.23 -11.77
C LEU A 75 -11.00 14.74 -12.65
N ARG A 76 -10.24 13.76 -12.18
CA ARG A 76 -9.14 13.17 -12.94
C ARG A 76 -8.84 11.75 -12.49
N VAL A 77 -8.67 10.82 -13.43
CA VAL A 77 -7.96 9.55 -13.18
C VAL A 77 -6.46 9.82 -13.12
N ASN A 78 -5.82 9.40 -12.03
CA ASN A 78 -4.38 9.51 -11.83
C ASN A 78 -3.85 8.32 -11.00
N ASP A 79 -2.54 8.31 -10.73
CA ASP A 79 -1.85 7.30 -9.92
C ASP A 79 -2.16 5.87 -10.41
N VAL A 80 -2.07 5.67 -11.73
CA VAL A 80 -2.10 4.33 -12.34
C VAL A 80 -0.78 3.63 -12.02
N TYR A 81 -0.78 2.73 -11.03
CA TYR A 81 0.44 2.03 -10.61
C TYR A 81 0.24 0.59 -10.16
N VAL A 82 1.33 -0.17 -10.05
CA VAL A 82 1.35 -1.52 -9.47
C VAL A 82 2.11 -1.53 -8.15
N SER A 83 1.60 -2.27 -7.17
CA SER A 83 2.24 -2.53 -5.87
C SER A 83 2.01 -3.97 -5.43
N TYR A 84 2.80 -4.51 -4.49
CA TYR A 84 2.42 -5.75 -3.81
C TYR A 84 1.51 -5.53 -2.60
N LEU A 85 1.32 -4.28 -2.16
CA LEU A 85 0.31 -3.90 -1.16
C LEU A 85 -0.97 -3.48 -1.86
N MET A 86 -2.11 -3.92 -1.33
CA MET A 86 -3.44 -3.45 -1.71
C MET A 86 -3.89 -2.25 -0.87
N TYR A 87 -3.50 -2.20 0.40
CA TYR A 87 -3.84 -1.14 1.34
C TYR A 87 -2.58 -0.35 1.69
N ASP A 88 -2.12 0.49 0.76
CA ASP A 88 -0.83 1.21 0.85
C ASP A 88 -0.87 2.48 1.72
N TRP A 89 -2.04 2.80 2.30
CA TRP A 89 -2.23 3.97 3.14
C TRP A 89 -1.51 3.80 4.49
N SER A 90 -0.24 4.16 4.56
CA SER A 90 0.48 4.57 5.78
C SER A 90 0.34 3.72 7.05
N VAL A 91 -0.19 2.49 7.07
CA VAL A 91 -0.12 1.57 8.21
C VAL A 91 0.63 0.34 7.75
N ALA A 92 1.68 -0.01 8.47
CA ALA A 92 2.63 -0.99 7.98
C ALA A 92 3.37 -1.71 9.10
N MET A 93 3.83 -2.91 8.78
CA MET A 93 4.59 -3.83 9.65
C MET A 93 3.83 -4.40 10.85
N CYS A 94 2.55 -4.76 10.70
CA CYS A 94 1.74 -5.28 11.81
C CYS A 94 1.77 -4.41 13.08
N THR A 95 2.05 -3.11 12.94
CA THR A 95 1.99 -2.14 14.04
C THR A 95 0.68 -1.37 13.91
N GLY A 96 0.00 -1.09 15.02
CA GLY A 96 -1.16 -0.17 15.01
C GLY A 96 -0.78 1.30 14.73
N LYS A 97 0.41 1.57 14.19
CA LYS A 97 0.98 2.90 13.99
C LYS A 97 1.04 3.26 12.51
N VAL A 98 0.90 4.55 12.26
CA VAL A 98 1.06 5.12 10.93
C VAL A 98 2.56 5.15 10.56
N SER A 99 2.94 4.40 9.54
CA SER A 99 4.21 4.48 8.84
C SER A 99 4.24 5.67 7.87
N ASN A 100 5.33 6.42 7.90
CA ASN A 100 5.65 7.44 6.89
C ASN A 100 6.20 6.83 5.59
N TYR A 101 6.20 5.50 5.46
CA TYR A 101 6.73 4.77 4.32
C TYR A 101 5.61 4.16 3.47
N SER A 102 4.75 5.02 2.92
CA SER A 102 3.61 4.65 2.04
C SER A 102 4.03 4.12 0.66
N GLY A 103 5.33 3.94 0.41
CA GLY A 103 5.89 3.49 -0.87
C GLY A 103 6.46 2.06 -0.85
N TYR A 104 6.31 1.30 0.25
CA TYR A 104 6.81 -0.07 0.30
C TYR A 104 6.20 -0.91 -0.81
N SER A 105 7.02 -1.68 -1.54
CA SER A 105 6.59 -2.50 -2.67
C SER A 105 5.92 -1.73 -3.82
N ARG A 106 6.19 -0.42 -3.93
CA ARG A 106 5.82 0.43 -5.07
C ARG A 106 7.09 0.92 -5.76
N LEU A 107 7.02 1.12 -7.08
CA LEU A 107 8.11 1.75 -7.81
C LEU A 107 8.27 3.21 -7.39
N ASN A 108 9.49 3.63 -7.05
CA ASN A 108 9.78 5.01 -6.67
C ASN A 108 9.63 5.99 -7.85
N ARG A 109 9.87 5.51 -9.07
CA ARG A 109 9.75 6.28 -10.30
C ARG A 109 9.24 5.39 -11.43
N ILE A 110 8.28 5.89 -12.18
CA ILE A 110 7.77 5.27 -13.40
C ILE A 110 8.22 6.17 -14.56
N SER A 111 8.68 5.57 -15.65
CA SER A 111 9.01 6.34 -16.85
C SER A 111 7.77 7.10 -17.34
N GLU A 112 7.95 8.35 -17.78
CA GLU A 112 6.86 9.21 -18.28
C GLU A 112 6.05 8.53 -19.39
N LYS A 113 6.71 7.72 -20.24
CA LYS A 113 6.07 6.93 -21.31
C LYS A 113 4.99 5.97 -20.79
N TYR A 114 5.11 5.51 -19.54
CA TYR A 114 4.18 4.57 -18.92
C TYR A 114 3.41 5.21 -17.76
N THR A 115 3.54 6.53 -17.59
CA THR A 115 2.70 7.27 -16.64
C THR A 115 1.40 7.60 -17.33
N VAL A 116 0.29 7.10 -16.79
CA VAL A 116 -1.04 7.33 -17.37
C VAL A 116 -1.83 8.22 -16.44
N CYS A 117 -2.29 9.35 -16.98
CA CYS A 117 -3.04 10.35 -16.26
C CYS A 117 -3.98 11.06 -17.23
N SER A 118 -5.26 11.15 -16.86
CA SER A 118 -6.24 11.90 -17.65
C SER A 118 -6.04 13.41 -17.54
N PRO A 119 -6.60 14.21 -18.47
CA PRO A 119 -6.81 15.64 -18.22
C PRO A 119 -7.78 15.86 -17.04
N TRP A 120 -7.89 17.11 -16.58
CA TRP A 120 -8.98 17.48 -15.68
C TRP A 120 -10.29 17.59 -16.46
N PHE A 121 -11.35 16.98 -15.94
CA PHE A 121 -12.72 17.15 -16.40
C PHE A 121 -13.42 18.12 -15.47
N ASP A 122 -13.78 19.29 -15.99
CA ASP A 122 -14.34 20.40 -15.22
C ASP A 122 -15.86 20.32 -15.26
N THR A 123 -16.50 20.36 -14.10
CA THR A 123 -17.96 20.35 -13.98
C THR A 123 -18.44 21.49 -13.10
N ASP A 124 -19.60 22.04 -13.42
CA ASP A 124 -20.25 22.98 -12.53
C ASP A 124 -20.61 22.32 -11.20
N ASN A 125 -20.72 23.13 -10.13
CA ASN A 125 -21.00 22.67 -8.77
C ASN A 125 -22.48 22.28 -8.55
N GLU A 126 -22.96 21.33 -9.35
CA GLU A 126 -24.32 20.79 -9.32
C GLU A 126 -24.33 19.31 -9.75
N ARG A 127 -25.40 18.59 -9.40
CA ARG A 127 -25.44 17.13 -9.51
C ARG A 127 -25.45 16.63 -10.96
N ASP A 128 -26.19 17.28 -11.84
CA ASP A 128 -26.31 16.85 -13.24
C ASP A 128 -24.98 17.08 -13.99
N SER A 129 -24.35 18.23 -13.75
CA SER A 129 -23.01 18.53 -14.28
C SER A 129 -21.96 17.55 -13.76
N LEU A 130 -22.01 17.16 -12.48
CA LEU A 130 -21.14 16.11 -11.93
C LEU A 130 -21.31 14.77 -12.67
N GLN A 131 -22.56 14.34 -12.94
CA GLN A 131 -22.81 13.09 -13.67
C GLN A 131 -22.26 13.14 -15.10
N LYS A 132 -22.37 14.29 -15.76
CA LYS A 132 -21.77 14.50 -17.09
C LYS A 132 -20.24 14.39 -17.03
N GLY A 133 -19.57 15.05 -16.07
CA GLY A 133 -18.12 14.93 -15.95
C GLY A 133 -17.63 13.53 -15.58
N LEU A 134 -18.40 12.79 -14.77
CA LEU A 134 -18.11 11.38 -14.50
C LEU A 134 -18.25 10.54 -15.78
N ALA A 135 -19.26 10.79 -16.61
CA ALA A 135 -19.41 10.12 -17.90
C ALA A 135 -18.25 10.43 -18.86
N GLU A 136 -17.78 11.68 -18.92
CA GLU A 136 -16.61 12.07 -19.73
C GLU A 136 -15.33 11.40 -19.22
N LEU A 137 -15.12 11.36 -17.89
CA LEU A 137 -14.01 10.66 -17.26
C LEU A 137 -14.06 9.15 -17.56
N GLY A 138 -15.25 8.54 -17.55
CA GLY A 138 -15.46 7.13 -17.92
C GLY A 138 -15.15 6.86 -19.39
N ALA A 139 -15.63 7.71 -20.29
CA ALA A 139 -15.33 7.61 -21.72
C ALA A 139 -13.83 7.75 -22.00
N TRP A 140 -13.14 8.64 -21.28
CA TRP A 140 -11.68 8.72 -21.35
C TRP A 140 -11.03 7.43 -20.87
N TYR A 141 -11.42 6.90 -19.71
CA TYR A 141 -10.87 5.67 -19.17
C TYR A 141 -11.02 4.50 -20.17
N ASP A 142 -12.20 4.32 -20.73
CA ASP A 142 -12.48 3.26 -21.71
C ASP A 142 -11.64 3.42 -22.97
N GLY A 143 -11.47 4.65 -23.46
CA GLY A 143 -10.61 4.97 -24.60
C GLY A 143 -9.12 4.72 -24.36
N HIS A 144 -8.67 4.73 -23.10
CA HIS A 144 -7.25 4.59 -22.73
C HIS A 144 -6.93 3.25 -22.04
N LEU A 145 -7.87 2.29 -22.02
CA LEU A 145 -7.65 0.94 -21.48
C LEU A 145 -6.38 0.25 -22.03
N PRO A 146 -6.04 0.34 -23.34
CA PRO A 146 -4.80 -0.25 -23.85
C PRO A 146 -3.54 0.36 -23.22
N GLU A 147 -3.51 1.69 -23.03
CA GLU A 147 -2.38 2.40 -22.42
C GLU A 147 -2.25 2.09 -20.94
N ILE A 148 -3.38 2.05 -20.22
CA ILE A 148 -3.45 1.67 -18.81
C ILE A 148 -2.94 0.23 -18.62
N SER A 149 -3.40 -0.70 -19.47
CA SER A 149 -3.00 -2.10 -19.41
C SER A 149 -1.50 -2.28 -19.68
N LEU A 150 -0.96 -1.58 -20.69
CA LEU A 150 0.47 -1.59 -20.99
C LEU A 150 1.29 -0.99 -19.85
N SER A 151 0.80 0.09 -19.23
CA SER A 151 1.43 0.69 -18.06
C SER A 151 1.53 -0.32 -16.92
N TYR A 152 0.44 -0.99 -16.57
CA TYR A 152 0.45 -2.03 -15.53
C TYR A 152 1.40 -3.18 -15.86
N GLU A 153 1.40 -3.68 -17.09
CA GLU A 153 2.30 -4.76 -17.51
C GLU A 153 3.78 -4.38 -17.32
N LYS A 154 4.18 -3.19 -17.78
CA LYS A 154 5.58 -2.74 -17.65
C LYS A 154 5.96 -2.45 -16.22
N GLN A 155 5.07 -1.82 -15.46
CA GLN A 155 5.29 -1.59 -14.04
C GLN A 155 5.43 -2.91 -13.28
N GLN A 156 4.59 -3.92 -13.54
CA GLN A 156 4.72 -5.24 -12.92
C GLN A 156 6.08 -5.87 -13.20
N GLY A 157 6.56 -5.83 -14.45
CA GLY A 157 7.87 -6.36 -14.80
C GLY A 157 9.04 -5.69 -14.06
N TRP A 158 8.97 -4.39 -13.81
CA TRP A 158 9.95 -3.68 -12.99
C TRP A 158 9.79 -3.96 -11.50
N LEU A 159 8.55 -4.03 -11.02
CA LEU A 159 8.24 -4.33 -9.63
C LEU A 159 8.77 -5.72 -9.24
N ASP A 160 8.58 -6.70 -10.10
CA ASP A 160 9.11 -8.05 -9.97
C ASP A 160 10.64 -8.10 -9.85
N LYS A 161 11.34 -7.12 -10.41
CA LYS A 161 12.80 -7.01 -10.37
C LYS A 161 13.28 -6.27 -9.12
N ASP A 162 12.64 -5.16 -8.77
CA ASP A 162 13.09 -4.25 -7.72
C ASP A 162 12.59 -4.68 -6.33
N TRP A 163 11.47 -5.42 -6.27
CA TRP A 163 10.80 -5.87 -5.04
C TRP A 163 10.60 -7.40 -5.02
N LYS A 164 11.66 -8.14 -5.38
CA LYS A 164 11.67 -9.62 -5.37
C LYS A 164 11.31 -10.22 -4.02
N ASP A 165 11.76 -9.59 -2.93
CA ASP A 165 11.45 -9.97 -1.54
C ASP A 165 9.94 -9.93 -1.29
N ALA A 166 9.29 -8.84 -1.68
CA ALA A 166 7.84 -8.69 -1.56
C ALA A 166 7.08 -9.69 -2.44
N ARG A 167 7.53 -9.91 -3.69
CA ARG A 167 6.92 -10.92 -4.59
C ARG A 167 6.90 -12.32 -3.97
N ILE A 168 8.08 -12.78 -3.53
CA ILE A 168 8.25 -14.10 -2.93
C ILE A 168 7.38 -14.22 -1.68
N THR A 169 7.41 -13.21 -0.83
CA THR A 169 6.67 -13.21 0.43
C THR A 169 5.17 -13.16 0.22
N ARG A 170 4.68 -12.44 -0.79
CA ARG A 170 3.26 -12.41 -1.13
C ARG A 170 2.77 -13.79 -1.58
N ALA A 171 3.48 -14.42 -2.52
CA ALA A 171 3.15 -15.76 -2.97
C ALA A 171 3.16 -16.78 -1.81
N TYR A 172 4.15 -16.67 -0.92
CA TYR A 172 4.23 -17.50 0.28
C TYR A 172 3.02 -17.27 1.21
N LEU A 173 2.64 -16.01 1.46
CA LEU A 173 1.47 -15.71 2.28
C LEU A 173 0.17 -16.19 1.64
N ASP A 174 -0.01 -16.05 0.34
CA ASP A 174 -1.21 -16.53 -0.35
C ASP A 174 -1.41 -18.05 -0.17
N GLU A 175 -0.32 -18.82 -0.06
CA GLU A 175 -0.34 -20.27 0.21
C GLU A 175 -0.50 -20.62 1.70
N HIS A 176 0.26 -19.97 2.58
CA HIS A 176 0.41 -20.40 3.98
C HIS A 176 -0.52 -19.68 4.97
N LEU A 177 -1.08 -18.52 4.61
CA LEU A 177 -1.94 -17.76 5.51
C LEU A 177 -3.19 -18.53 5.99
N PRO A 178 -3.84 -19.38 5.18
CA PRO A 178 -4.96 -20.22 5.64
C PRO A 178 -4.59 -21.18 6.79
N GLU A 179 -3.31 -21.46 7.01
CA GLU A 179 -2.86 -22.31 8.11
C GLU A 179 -2.95 -21.63 9.49
N LEU A 180 -3.16 -20.31 9.54
CA LEU A 180 -3.23 -19.57 10.80
C LEU A 180 -4.67 -19.44 11.28
N THR A 181 -4.85 -19.74 12.56
CA THR A 181 -6.07 -19.41 13.28
C THR A 181 -6.11 -17.92 13.63
N GLN A 182 -7.31 -17.40 13.89
CA GLN A 182 -7.49 -16.01 14.31
C GLN A 182 -6.66 -15.66 15.57
N PRO A 183 -6.59 -16.49 16.63
CA PRO A 183 -5.73 -16.22 17.78
C PRO A 183 -4.24 -16.11 17.44
N GLU A 184 -3.73 -16.94 16.52
CA GLU A 184 -2.33 -16.86 16.08
C GLU A 184 -2.04 -15.58 15.29
N ILE A 185 -3.00 -15.13 14.48
CA ILE A 185 -2.91 -13.85 13.75
C ILE A 185 -2.79 -12.70 14.76
N PHE A 186 -3.68 -12.64 15.75
CA PHE A 186 -3.64 -11.58 16.76
C PHE A 186 -2.41 -11.67 17.68
N GLU A 187 -1.92 -12.87 17.97
CA GLU A 187 -0.67 -13.06 18.72
C GLU A 187 0.53 -12.39 18.03
N LEU A 188 0.61 -12.49 16.70
CA LEU A 188 1.64 -11.78 15.93
C LEU A 188 1.57 -10.27 16.15
N TYR A 189 0.36 -9.69 16.07
CA TYR A 189 0.19 -8.26 16.31
C TYR A 189 0.68 -7.86 17.72
N ARG A 190 0.39 -8.61 18.79
CA ARG A 190 0.77 -8.16 20.15
C ARG A 190 2.24 -8.34 20.38
N THR A 191 2.79 -9.40 19.81
CA THR A 191 4.23 -9.58 19.78
C THR A 191 4.92 -8.41 19.09
N VAL A 192 4.45 -7.98 17.92
CA VAL A 192 5.04 -6.85 17.18
C VAL A 192 4.88 -5.52 17.92
N ASP A 193 3.71 -5.24 18.49
CA ASP A 193 3.50 -4.01 19.28
C ASP A 193 4.39 -3.96 20.54
N ARG A 194 4.53 -5.10 21.24
CA ARG A 194 5.48 -5.25 22.36
C ARG A 194 6.91 -5.02 21.89
N LEU A 195 7.33 -5.67 20.80
CA LEU A 195 8.67 -5.53 20.24
C LEU A 195 8.95 -4.10 19.79
N ALA A 196 7.96 -3.39 19.27
CA ALA A 196 8.10 -1.99 18.89
C ALA A 196 8.41 -1.13 20.13
N ALA A 197 7.74 -1.35 21.25
CA ALA A 197 8.04 -0.65 22.51
C ALA A 197 9.44 -0.99 23.05
N GLU A 198 9.84 -2.26 22.98
CA GLU A 198 11.18 -2.71 23.39
C GLU A 198 12.28 -2.11 22.50
N TYR A 199 12.07 -2.09 21.17
CA TYR A 199 13.02 -1.53 20.22
C TYR A 199 13.26 -0.04 20.47
N GLU A 200 12.21 0.73 20.79
CA GLU A 200 12.28 2.17 21.07
C GLU A 200 13.21 2.52 22.24
N THR A 201 13.35 1.60 23.20
CA THR A 201 14.24 1.75 24.37
C THR A 201 15.53 0.95 24.26
N SER A 202 15.72 0.21 23.17
CA SER A 202 16.90 -0.61 22.95
C SER A 202 18.10 0.20 22.45
N ASP A 203 19.30 -0.23 22.84
CA ASP A 203 20.55 0.32 22.30
C ASP A 203 20.64 0.17 20.78
N MET A 204 20.00 -0.86 20.24
CA MET A 204 20.01 -1.19 18.81
C MET A 204 19.50 -0.03 17.95
N LYS A 205 18.42 0.62 18.35
CA LYS A 205 17.85 1.78 17.63
C LYS A 205 18.85 2.94 17.49
N ASN A 206 19.71 3.11 18.49
CA ASN A 206 20.68 4.22 18.55
C ASN A 206 22.05 3.84 17.99
N ARG A 207 22.28 2.59 17.56
CA ARG A 207 23.56 2.18 16.96
C ARG A 207 23.81 2.97 15.69
N LYS A 208 24.94 3.66 15.65
CA LYS A 208 25.45 4.37 14.48
C LYS A 208 26.70 3.70 13.93
N ASN A 209 26.91 3.78 12.63
CA ASN A 209 28.19 3.48 12.01
C ASN A 209 29.17 4.65 12.18
N ASP A 210 30.40 4.47 11.72
CA ASP A 210 31.49 5.45 11.84
C ASP A 210 31.18 6.81 11.17
N PHE A 211 30.17 6.85 10.30
CA PHE A 211 29.71 8.06 9.60
C PHE A 211 28.50 8.71 10.27
N GLY A 212 28.06 8.23 11.43
CA GLY A 212 26.91 8.75 12.16
C GLY A 212 25.54 8.33 11.59
N TYR A 213 25.51 7.51 10.54
CA TYR A 213 24.26 6.90 10.03
C TYR A 213 23.86 5.69 10.87
N GLN A 214 22.59 5.29 10.79
CA GLN A 214 22.13 4.09 11.47
C GLN A 214 22.96 2.86 11.05
N ALA A 215 23.42 2.08 12.02
CA ALA A 215 24.29 0.94 11.76
C ALA A 215 23.58 -0.12 10.91
N PRO A 216 24.30 -0.89 10.07
CA PRO A 216 23.72 -2.06 9.41
C PRO A 216 23.07 -3.01 10.41
N LEU A 217 21.97 -3.66 10.00
CA LEU A 217 21.21 -4.62 10.81
C LEU A 217 20.82 -4.07 12.19
N SER A 218 20.40 -2.81 12.26
CA SER A 218 19.97 -2.15 13.49
C SER A 218 18.54 -1.59 13.41
N PHE A 219 17.79 -1.95 12.38
CA PHE A 219 16.41 -1.52 12.19
C PHE A 219 15.44 -2.41 12.98
N PHE A 220 14.18 -1.98 13.04
CA PHE A 220 13.14 -2.69 13.79
C PHE A 220 12.93 -4.13 13.31
N ASN A 221 12.96 -4.38 11.99
CA ASN A 221 12.81 -5.72 11.42
C ASN A 221 13.99 -6.65 11.80
N ASP A 222 15.20 -6.12 11.94
CA ASP A 222 16.34 -6.87 12.46
C ASP A 222 16.12 -7.23 13.93
N PHE A 223 15.61 -6.28 14.73
CA PHE A 223 15.32 -6.50 16.14
C PHE A 223 14.24 -7.57 16.38
N CYS A 224 13.30 -7.72 15.44
CA CYS A 224 12.22 -8.69 15.49
C CYS A 224 12.64 -10.13 15.18
N TYR A 225 13.76 -10.34 14.46
CA TYR A 225 14.19 -11.68 14.09
C TYR A 225 14.38 -12.58 15.33
N GLY A 226 13.83 -13.79 15.28
CA GLY A 226 13.87 -14.76 16.39
C GLY A 226 12.95 -14.45 17.57
N LYS A 227 12.21 -13.32 17.55
CA LYS A 227 11.31 -12.90 18.63
C LYS A 227 9.82 -12.90 18.26
N LEU A 228 9.49 -13.28 17.02
CA LEU A 228 8.10 -13.45 16.58
C LEU A 228 7.53 -14.78 17.11
N PRO A 229 6.21 -15.02 17.01
CA PRO A 229 5.64 -16.31 17.39
C PRO A 229 6.32 -17.49 16.65
N PRO A 230 6.43 -18.69 17.26
CA PRO A 230 7.25 -19.78 16.72
C PRO A 230 6.95 -20.16 15.27
N LYS A 231 5.67 -20.19 14.89
CA LYS A 231 5.24 -20.48 13.51
C LYS A 231 5.68 -19.38 12.53
N ILE A 232 5.62 -18.12 12.96
CA ILE A 232 6.05 -16.97 12.16
C ILE A 232 7.58 -16.94 12.02
N ASN A 233 8.35 -17.25 13.07
CA ASN A 233 9.81 -17.39 12.95
C ASN A 233 10.20 -18.50 11.96
N ARG A 234 9.48 -19.63 11.96
CA ARG A 234 9.70 -20.68 10.95
C ARG A 234 9.48 -20.16 9.54
N TRP A 235 8.39 -19.43 9.30
CA TRP A 235 8.13 -18.80 7.99
C TRP A 235 9.22 -17.81 7.60
N VAL A 236 9.73 -17.02 8.55
CA VAL A 236 10.86 -16.12 8.31
C VAL A 236 12.11 -16.90 7.89
N ASP A 237 12.45 -18.01 8.55
CA ASP A 237 13.61 -18.83 8.17
C ASP A 237 13.44 -19.46 6.77
N GLU A 238 12.24 -19.97 6.45
CA GLU A 238 11.91 -20.50 5.13
C GLU A 238 12.04 -19.43 4.04
N LEU A 239 11.43 -18.26 4.25
CA LEU A 239 11.54 -17.11 3.35
C LEU A 239 13.00 -16.64 3.19
N SER A 240 13.77 -16.58 4.28
CA SER A 240 15.18 -16.20 4.25
C SER A 240 15.99 -17.16 3.37
N ASN A 241 15.76 -18.46 3.49
CA ASN A 241 16.41 -19.48 2.66
C ASN A 241 16.01 -19.36 1.17
N ILE A 242 14.74 -19.06 0.89
CA ILE A 242 14.28 -18.80 -0.48
C ILE A 242 14.98 -17.54 -1.04
N MET A 243 15.07 -16.47 -0.25
CA MET A 243 15.71 -15.21 -0.65
C MET A 243 17.21 -15.39 -0.92
N LEU A 244 17.91 -16.14 -0.07
CA LEU A 244 19.31 -16.53 -0.27
C LEU A 244 19.52 -17.34 -1.55
N SER A 245 18.75 -18.43 -1.71
CA SER A 245 18.90 -19.32 -2.86
C SER A 245 18.59 -18.63 -4.18
N LYS A 246 17.61 -17.73 -4.20
CA LYS A 246 17.25 -16.92 -5.37
C LYS A 246 18.15 -15.68 -5.57
N LYS A 247 19.10 -15.44 -4.67
CA LYS A 247 20.01 -14.27 -4.69
C LYS A 247 19.26 -12.98 -4.99
N ILE A 248 18.23 -12.69 -4.20
CA ILE A 248 17.34 -11.53 -4.45
C ILE A 248 18.13 -10.23 -4.55
N VAL A 249 19.23 -10.13 -3.81
CA VAL A 249 20.25 -9.09 -3.88
C VAL A 249 21.62 -9.77 -4.01
N ASN A 250 22.51 -9.22 -4.83
CA ASN A 250 23.84 -9.79 -5.04
C ASN A 250 24.68 -9.70 -3.77
N GLY A 251 25.25 -10.84 -3.34
CA GLY A 251 26.17 -10.89 -2.20
C GLY A 251 25.50 -10.76 -0.83
N ILE A 252 24.17 -10.96 -0.72
CA ILE A 252 23.53 -11.01 0.59
C ILE A 252 24.00 -12.22 1.39
N ASP A 253 24.20 -11.99 2.68
CA ASP A 253 24.34 -13.03 3.67
C ASP A 253 22.97 -13.37 4.30
N LEU A 254 23.00 -14.35 5.21
CA LEU A 254 21.80 -14.85 5.89
C LEU A 254 21.13 -13.79 6.77
N ASP A 255 21.88 -12.90 7.39
CA ASP A 255 21.30 -11.90 8.30
C ASP A 255 20.56 -10.81 7.53
N TYR A 256 21.09 -10.39 6.38
CA TYR A 256 20.33 -9.55 5.45
C TYR A 256 19.10 -10.26 4.88
N ALA A 257 19.20 -11.54 4.51
CA ALA A 257 18.04 -12.29 4.04
C ALA A 257 16.93 -12.37 5.10
N ARG A 258 17.28 -12.60 6.36
CA ARG A 258 16.36 -12.54 7.52
C ARG A 258 15.74 -11.16 7.70
N SER A 259 16.56 -10.12 7.61
CA SER A 259 16.12 -8.73 7.67
C SER A 259 15.04 -8.44 6.62
N PHE A 260 15.28 -8.81 5.36
CA PHE A 260 14.33 -8.66 4.25
C PHE A 260 13.07 -9.51 4.47
N ALA A 261 13.22 -10.77 4.90
CA ALA A 261 12.10 -11.67 5.15
C ALA A 261 11.16 -11.12 6.24
N VAL A 262 11.69 -10.70 7.40
CA VAL A 262 10.87 -10.10 8.46
C VAL A 262 10.14 -8.87 7.94
N ARG A 263 10.86 -7.96 7.28
CA ARG A 263 10.28 -6.72 6.76
C ARG A 263 9.14 -7.02 5.80
N ALA A 264 9.40 -7.78 4.73
CA ALA A 264 8.39 -8.11 3.73
C ALA A 264 7.20 -8.84 4.35
N LEU A 265 7.45 -9.78 5.27
CA LEU A 265 6.41 -10.55 5.93
C LEU A 265 5.48 -9.65 6.73
N LEU A 266 6.00 -8.77 7.58
CA LEU A 266 5.15 -7.91 8.42
C LEU A 266 4.34 -6.89 7.62
N TYR A 267 4.87 -6.37 6.51
CA TYR A 267 4.12 -5.48 5.61
C TYR A 267 2.97 -6.23 4.92
N LEU A 268 3.28 -7.34 4.26
CA LEU A 268 2.32 -8.06 3.43
C LEU A 268 1.32 -8.87 4.26
N PHE A 269 1.73 -9.34 5.44
CA PHE A 269 0.84 -9.99 6.38
C PHE A 269 -0.25 -9.02 6.84
N HIS A 270 0.14 -7.79 7.20
CA HIS A 270 -0.80 -6.76 7.62
C HIS A 270 -1.84 -6.49 6.54
N ASP A 271 -1.36 -6.23 5.32
CA ASP A 271 -2.19 -6.02 4.15
C ASP A 271 -3.18 -7.17 3.90
N SER A 272 -2.74 -8.43 4.01
CA SER A 272 -3.61 -9.60 3.84
C SER A 272 -4.68 -9.74 4.93
N GLN A 273 -4.51 -9.10 6.10
CA GLN A 273 -5.51 -9.14 7.18
C GLN A 273 -6.52 -8.00 7.14
N THR A 274 -6.19 -6.89 6.48
CA THR A 274 -6.96 -5.63 6.54
C THR A 274 -8.42 -5.80 6.16
N GLU A 275 -8.71 -6.59 5.12
CA GLU A 275 -10.08 -6.81 4.65
C GLU A 275 -10.89 -7.64 5.66
N LYS A 276 -10.31 -8.73 6.16
CA LYS A 276 -10.98 -9.67 7.08
C LYS A 276 -11.13 -9.10 8.49
N TYR A 277 -10.16 -8.30 8.92
CA TYR A 277 -10.07 -7.77 10.29
C TYR A 277 -9.77 -6.26 10.27
N PRO A 278 -10.69 -5.42 9.77
CA PRO A 278 -10.49 -3.97 9.68
C PRO A 278 -10.28 -3.29 11.04
N GLY A 279 -10.64 -3.97 12.14
CA GLY A 279 -10.43 -3.52 13.51
C GLY A 279 -8.97 -3.57 13.99
N ILE A 280 -8.08 -4.30 13.30
CA ILE A 280 -6.64 -4.36 13.61
C ILE A 280 -6.01 -2.95 13.64
N LEU A 281 -6.57 -2.05 12.84
CA LEU A 281 -6.12 -0.67 12.70
C LEU A 281 -6.65 0.26 13.77
N ARG A 282 -7.70 -0.18 14.49
CA ARG A 282 -8.53 0.68 15.31
C ARG A 282 -8.07 0.74 16.75
N HIS A 283 -7.80 -0.36 17.45
CA HIS A 283 -7.47 -0.24 18.88
C HIS A 283 -6.84 -1.45 19.57
N LYS A 284 -6.15 -1.10 20.66
CA LYS A 284 -5.75 -1.89 21.84
C LYS A 284 -6.86 -2.73 22.52
N GLU A 285 -8.07 -2.77 21.96
CA GLU A 285 -9.23 -3.50 22.51
C GLU A 285 -9.41 -4.91 21.91
N LEU A 286 -8.77 -5.25 20.78
CA LEU A 286 -8.71 -6.63 20.27
C LEU A 286 -7.79 -7.58 21.06
N TRP A 287 -7.30 -7.14 22.22
CA TRP A 287 -6.24 -7.79 23.00
C TRP A 287 -6.76 -8.39 24.32
N THR A 288 -8.06 -8.26 24.56
CA THR A 288 -8.82 -8.90 25.64
C THR A 288 -9.67 -10.02 25.09
#